data_AF-A0A158JJ63-F1
#
_entry.id   AF-A0A158JJ63-F1
#
_cell.length_a   1.000
_cell.length_b   1.000
_cell.length_c   1.000
_cell.angle_alpha   90.00
_cell.angle_beta   90.00
_cell.angle_gamma   90.00
#
_symmetry.space_group_name_H-M   'P 1'
#
loop_
_entity.id
_entity.type
_entity.pdbx_description
1 polymer ?
#
loop_
_entity_poly.entity_id
_entity_poly.type
_entity_poly.pdbx_seq_one_letter_code
_entity_poly.pdbx_strand_id
1 'polypeptide(L)'
;MYSEIRLDDIDRGTKWWESLSEAERSEWFAKVGTTRPADAWDAFKRSRRRGDFREPELQLTEDLHRGMEWWKSLSEEERAEWFARLGTHRPKDAWNAFKRSHGYANGDNNQRR
;
A
#
# COMPACT_ATOMS: atom_id res chain seq x y z
N MET A 1 -12.63 -28.78 -8.10
CA MET A 1 -11.52 -27.89 -8.45
C MET A 1 -11.68 -26.59 -7.66
N TYR A 2 -11.25 -26.58 -6.39
CA TYR A 2 -11.46 -25.45 -5.44
C TYR A 2 -10.23 -25.27 -4.53
N SER A 3 -9.02 -25.36 -5.11
CA SER A 3 -7.79 -25.39 -4.31
C SER A 3 -6.87 -24.19 -4.54
N GLU A 4 -6.88 -23.57 -5.73
CA GLU A 4 -5.98 -22.45 -6.04
C GLU A 4 -6.40 -21.13 -5.38
N ILE A 5 -7.70 -20.81 -5.36
CA ILE A 5 -8.21 -19.56 -4.79
C ILE A 5 -7.99 -19.50 -3.27
N ARG A 6 -8.03 -20.64 -2.58
CA ARG A 6 -7.78 -20.70 -1.13
C ARG A 6 -6.31 -20.59 -0.77
N LEU A 7 -5.41 -21.11 -1.60
CA LEU A 7 -3.97 -21.01 -1.34
C LEU A 7 -3.47 -19.57 -1.50
N ASP A 8 -3.96 -18.86 -2.51
CA ASP A 8 -3.63 -17.44 -2.72
C ASP A 8 -4.21 -16.53 -1.60
N ASP A 9 -5.40 -16.84 -1.07
CA ASP A 9 -5.98 -16.12 0.09
C ASP A 9 -5.18 -16.35 1.38
N ILE A 10 -4.64 -17.56 1.58
CA ILE A 10 -3.79 -17.90 2.73
C ILE A 10 -2.40 -17.26 2.59
N ASP A 11 -1.80 -17.26 1.40
CA ASP A 11 -0.52 -16.60 1.13
C ASP A 11 -0.62 -15.09 1.38
N ARG A 12 -1.70 -14.45 0.90
CA ARG A 12 -1.97 -13.03 1.17
C ARG A 12 -2.21 -12.75 2.65
N GLY A 13 -2.97 -13.59 3.34
CA GLY A 13 -3.19 -13.44 4.78
C GLY A 13 -1.90 -13.59 5.59
N THR A 14 -1.01 -14.48 5.16
CA THR A 14 0.31 -14.67 5.78
C THR A 14 1.22 -13.48 5.52
N LYS A 15 1.34 -13.00 4.27
CA LYS A 15 2.13 -11.80 3.95
C LYS A 15 1.63 -10.56 4.66
N TRP A 16 0.31 -10.38 4.74
CA TRP A 16 -0.31 -9.32 5.51
C TRP A 16 0.08 -9.42 7.00
N TRP A 17 -0.05 -10.61 7.58
CA TRP A 17 0.32 -10.85 8.97
C TRP A 17 1.81 -10.59 9.24
N GLU A 18 2.68 -10.99 8.33
CA GLU A 18 4.13 -10.78 8.42
C GLU A 18 4.52 -9.31 8.31
N SER A 19 3.74 -8.51 7.58
CA SER A 19 3.98 -7.07 7.43
C SER A 19 3.56 -6.22 8.63
N LEU A 20 2.59 -6.70 9.42
CA LEU A 20 2.17 -6.04 10.65
C LEU A 20 3.25 -6.08 11.73
N SER A 21 3.41 -4.98 12.46
CA SER A 21 4.27 -4.92 13.65
C SER A 21 3.68 -5.72 14.81
N GLU A 22 4.50 -6.13 15.79
CA GLU A 22 4.05 -6.89 16.97
C GLU A 22 2.93 -6.18 17.76
N ALA A 23 2.95 -4.84 17.80
CA ALA A 23 1.89 -4.04 18.39
C ALA A 23 0.56 -4.21 17.65
N GLU A 24 0.57 -4.07 16.32
CA GLU A 24 -0.61 -4.21 15.47
C GLU A 24 -1.16 -5.64 15.51
N ARG A 25 -0.28 -6.64 15.51
CA ARG A 25 -0.68 -8.06 15.69
C ARG A 25 -1.39 -8.28 17.01
N SER A 26 -0.91 -7.66 18.08
CA SER A 26 -1.52 -7.74 19.41
C SER A 26 -2.89 -7.05 19.45
N GLU A 27 -3.04 -5.91 18.79
CA GLU A 27 -4.33 -5.22 18.64
C GLU A 27 -5.33 -6.05 17.85
N TRP A 28 -4.88 -6.72 16.78
CA TRP A 28 -5.73 -7.65 16.03
C TRP A 28 -6.17 -8.84 16.87
N PHE A 29 -5.26 -9.46 17.62
CA PHE A 29 -5.62 -10.53 18.55
C PHE A 29 -6.60 -10.08 19.63
N ALA A 30 -6.43 -8.87 20.19
CA ALA A 30 -7.40 -8.29 21.12
C ALA A 30 -8.77 -8.03 20.46
N LYS A 31 -8.78 -7.61 19.20
CA LYS A 31 -10.00 -7.33 18.42
C LYS A 31 -10.78 -8.59 18.07
N VAL A 32 -10.10 -9.69 17.73
CA VAL A 32 -10.76 -10.97 17.39
C VAL A 32 -10.93 -11.90 18.58
N GLY A 33 -10.22 -11.66 19.68
CA GLY A 33 -10.24 -12.51 20.87
C GLY A 33 -9.60 -13.88 20.65
N THR A 34 -8.78 -14.03 19.61
CA THR A 34 -8.09 -15.28 19.25
C THR A 34 -6.61 -15.03 19.07
N THR A 35 -5.81 -16.09 19.16
CA THR A 35 -4.37 -16.09 18.82
C THR A 35 -4.10 -16.65 17.42
N ARG A 36 -5.14 -16.72 16.57
CA ARG A 36 -5.06 -17.29 15.23
C ARG A 36 -4.93 -16.19 14.17
N PRO A 37 -3.83 -16.15 13.40
CA PRO A 37 -3.64 -15.19 12.30
C PRO A 37 -4.76 -15.24 11.25
N ALA A 38 -5.33 -16.43 11.01
CA ALA A 38 -6.43 -16.61 10.07
C ALA A 38 -7.74 -15.92 10.51
N ASP A 39 -8.04 -15.92 11.81
CA ASP A 39 -9.20 -15.21 12.37
C ASP A 39 -8.98 -13.68 12.32
N ALA A 40 -7.75 -13.23 12.58
CA ALA A 40 -7.37 -11.82 12.39
C ALA A 40 -7.50 -11.38 10.93
N TRP A 41 -7.07 -12.21 9.97
CA TRP A 41 -7.23 -11.97 8.54
C TRP A 41 -8.69 -11.94 8.10
N ASP A 42 -9.54 -12.84 8.61
CA ASP A 42 -10.98 -12.81 8.31
C ASP A 42 -11.64 -11.54 8.86
N ALA A 43 -11.29 -11.15 10.09
CA ALA A 43 -11.76 -9.90 10.68
C ALA A 43 -11.26 -8.67 9.92
N PHE A 44 -10.01 -8.68 9.45
CA PHE A 44 -9.47 -7.65 8.57
C PHE A 44 -10.27 -7.55 7.26
N LYS A 45 -10.55 -8.68 6.60
CA LYS A 45 -11.40 -8.72 5.40
C LYS A 45 -12.81 -8.18 5.68
N ARG A 46 -13.41 -8.48 6.84
CA ARG A 46 -14.70 -7.90 7.24
C ARG A 46 -14.61 -6.40 7.51
N SER A 47 -13.53 -5.94 8.15
CA SER A 47 -13.28 -4.51 8.44
C SER A 47 -13.09 -3.71 7.15
N ARG A 48 -12.36 -4.27 6.17
CA ARG A 48 -12.14 -3.69 4.86
C ARG A 48 -13.43 -3.59 4.04
N ARG A 49 -14.30 -4.61 4.07
CA ARG A 49 -15.63 -4.53 3.44
C ARG A 49 -16.54 -3.47 4.08
N ARG A 50 -16.28 -3.10 5.34
CA ARG A 50 -17.00 -2.04 6.06
C ARG A 50 -16.35 -0.65 5.90
N GLY A 51 -15.20 -0.54 5.20
CA GLY A 51 -14.52 0.72 4.94
C GLY A 51 -13.77 1.34 6.13
N ASP A 52 -13.57 0.57 7.21
CA ASP A 52 -13.09 1.07 8.50
C ASP A 52 -11.56 1.01 8.66
N PHE A 53 -10.85 0.31 7.75
CA PHE A 53 -9.40 0.12 7.85
C PHE A 53 -8.66 0.97 6.81
N ARG A 54 -7.90 1.96 7.27
CA ARG A 54 -6.98 2.75 6.45
C ARG A 54 -5.76 1.88 6.15
N GLU A 55 -5.75 1.21 4.99
CA GLU A 55 -4.68 0.31 4.52
C GLU A 55 -3.42 1.10 4.12
N PRO A 56 -2.30 1.07 4.86
CA PRO A 56 -1.08 1.76 4.44
C PRO A 56 -0.36 1.06 3.28
N GLU A 57 -0.47 -0.26 3.14
CA GLU A 57 0.35 -1.02 2.17
C GLU A 57 -0.34 -1.36 0.84
N LEU A 58 -1.64 -1.61 0.85
CA LEU A 58 -2.38 -1.81 -0.40
C LEU A 58 -2.56 -0.49 -1.15
N GLN A 59 -2.71 0.61 -0.41
CA GLN A 59 -2.64 1.95 -0.98
C GLN A 59 -1.24 2.24 -1.53
N LEU A 60 -0.16 1.74 -0.91
CA LEU A 60 1.19 1.81 -1.47
C LEU A 60 1.30 1.03 -2.78
N THR A 61 0.68 -0.14 -2.88
CA THR A 61 0.76 -1.00 -4.06
C THR A 61 -0.06 -0.42 -5.23
N GLU A 62 -1.25 0.10 -4.94
CA GLU A 62 -2.06 0.83 -5.92
C GLU A 62 -1.44 2.16 -6.34
N ASP A 63 -0.82 2.89 -5.41
CA ASP A 63 -0.10 4.14 -5.69
C ASP A 63 1.15 3.88 -6.53
N LEU A 64 1.87 2.78 -6.27
CA LEU A 64 3.00 2.34 -7.10
C LEU A 64 2.54 1.92 -8.49
N HIS A 65 1.43 1.19 -8.62
CA HIS A 65 0.86 0.86 -9.92
C HIS A 65 0.41 2.12 -10.67
N ARG A 66 -0.31 3.05 -10.03
CA ARG A 66 -0.70 4.32 -10.66
C ARG A 66 0.50 5.17 -11.03
N GLY A 67 1.54 5.20 -10.20
CA GLY A 67 2.78 5.90 -10.50
C GLY A 67 3.51 5.29 -11.69
N MET A 68 3.51 3.96 -11.83
CA MET A 68 4.08 3.29 -13.00
C MET A 68 3.24 3.47 -14.27
N GLU A 69 1.92 3.41 -14.18
CA GLU A 69 1.00 3.65 -15.30
C GLU A 69 1.13 5.10 -15.79
N TRP A 70 1.15 6.07 -14.86
CA TRP A 70 1.43 7.47 -15.16
C TRP A 70 2.79 7.63 -15.84
N TRP A 71 3.84 7.03 -15.28
CA TRP A 71 5.18 7.06 -15.87
C TRP A 71 5.21 6.47 -17.28
N LYS A 72 4.48 5.37 -17.52
CA LYS A 72 4.34 4.74 -18.83
C LYS A 72 3.57 5.60 -19.83
N SER A 73 2.61 6.40 -19.39
CA SER A 73 1.87 7.34 -20.24
C SER A 73 2.69 8.56 -20.67
N LEU A 74 3.74 8.93 -19.96
CA LEU A 74 4.63 10.03 -20.36
C LEU A 74 5.50 9.65 -21.56
N SER A 75 5.70 10.61 -22.46
CA SER A 75 6.64 10.50 -23.58
C SER A 75 8.10 10.48 -23.09
N GLU A 76 9.02 10.00 -23.92
CA GLU A 76 10.45 9.97 -23.58
C GLU A 76 11.01 11.37 -23.27
N GLU A 77 10.56 12.39 -24.00
CA GLU A 77 10.90 13.80 -23.77
C GLU A 77 10.42 14.29 -22.39
N GLU A 78 9.18 13.96 -22.02
CA GLU A 78 8.62 14.33 -20.72
C GLU A 78 9.33 13.60 -19.56
N ARG A 79 9.66 12.32 -19.74
CA ARG A 79 10.44 11.56 -18.75
C ARG A 79 11.84 12.15 -18.56
N ALA A 80 12.49 12.56 -19.65
CA ALA A 80 13.80 13.21 -19.62
C ALA A 80 13.74 14.56 -18.89
N GLU A 81 12.68 15.35 -19.12
CA GLU A 81 12.45 16.60 -18.37
C GLU A 81 12.27 16.33 -16.87
N TRP A 82 11.49 15.31 -16.49
CA TRP A 82 11.33 14.92 -15.08
C TRP A 82 12.66 14.46 -14.45
N PHE A 83 13.47 13.69 -15.17
CA PHE A 83 14.79 13.28 -14.70
C PHE A 83 15.77 14.46 -14.57
N ALA A 84 15.78 15.39 -15.53
CA ALA A 84 16.59 16.59 -15.46
C ALA A 84 16.15 17.52 -14.31
N ARG A 85 14.84 17.64 -14.08
CA ARG A 85 14.26 18.48 -13.04
C ARG A 85 14.53 17.96 -11.63
N LEU A 86 14.62 16.64 -11.46
CA LEU A 86 14.81 16.02 -10.15
C LEU A 86 16.26 15.57 -9.90
N GLY A 87 17.09 15.50 -10.95
CA GLY A 87 18.46 14.99 -10.88
C GLY A 87 18.52 13.50 -10.51
N THR A 88 17.42 12.77 -10.67
CA THR A 88 17.33 11.33 -10.37
C THR A 88 16.86 10.59 -11.61
N HIS A 89 17.32 9.36 -11.80
CA HIS A 89 16.80 8.44 -12.83
C HIS A 89 15.74 7.47 -12.26
N ARG A 90 15.05 7.86 -11.18
CA ARG A 90 14.07 7.01 -10.51
C ARG A 90 12.64 7.47 -10.80
N PRO A 91 11.80 6.62 -11.43
CA PRO A 91 10.38 6.92 -11.66
C PRO A 91 9.59 7.21 -10.37
N LYS A 92 9.98 6.56 -9.27
CA LYS A 92 9.37 6.77 -7.95
C LYS A 92 9.56 8.19 -7.42
N ASP A 93 10.71 8.80 -7.66
CA ASP A 93 10.98 10.19 -7.26
C ASP A 93 10.14 11.17 -8.07
N ALA A 94 10.04 10.93 -9.39
CA ALA A 94 9.17 11.70 -10.27
C ALA A 94 7.70 11.62 -9.87
N TRP A 95 7.22 10.42 -9.54
CA TRP A 95 5.85 10.24 -9.04
C TRP A 95 5.61 10.96 -7.71
N ASN A 96 6.56 10.92 -6.76
CA ASN A 96 6.44 11.66 -5.50
C ASN A 96 6.44 13.18 -5.70
N ALA A 97 7.27 13.69 -6.61
CA ALA A 97 7.31 15.11 -6.95
C ALA A 97 6.02 15.58 -7.66
N PHE A 98 5.50 14.74 -8.56
CA PHE A 98 4.21 14.95 -9.20
C PHE A 98 3.09 15.03 -8.16
N LYS A 99 2.99 14.04 -7.25
CA LYS A 99 2.00 14.06 -6.15
C LYS A 99 2.10 15.29 -5.26
N ARG A 100 3.33 15.74 -4.94
CA ARG A 100 3.57 16.98 -4.18
C ARG A 100 3.06 18.23 -4.90
N SER A 101 3.24 18.31 -6.22
CA SER A 101 2.78 19.47 -7.01
C SER A 101 1.27 19.44 -7.29
N HIS A 102 0.69 18.26 -7.42
CA HIS A 102 -0.73 18.08 -7.77
C HIS A 102 -1.67 17.94 -6.56
N GLY A 103 -1.16 18.11 -5.33
CA GLY A 103 -1.99 18.07 -4.13
C GLY A 103 -2.57 16.68 -3.80
N TYR A 104 -1.96 15.60 -4.29
CA TYR A 104 -2.20 14.26 -3.76
C TYR A 104 -1.55 14.19 -2.38
N ALA A 105 -2.23 14.78 -1.40
CA ALA A 105 -1.87 14.73 0.00
C ALA A 105 -1.99 13.28 0.46
N ASN A 106 -0.90 12.52 0.31
CA ASN A 106 -0.67 11.38 1.18
C ASN A 106 -0.64 11.96 2.60
N GLY A 107 -1.65 11.62 3.40
CA GLY A 107 -1.93 12.23 4.70
C GLY A 107 -0.90 11.84 5.75
N ASP A 108 0.34 12.31 5.57
CA ASP A 108 1.46 12.22 6.49
C ASP A 108 2.09 13.62 6.65
N ASN A 109 1.25 14.56 7.11
CA ASN A 109 1.74 15.80 7.71
C ASN A 109 1.98 15.52 9.20
N ASN A 110 3.09 14.85 9.51
CA ASN A 110 3.70 14.98 10.83
C ASN A 110 4.99 15.79 10.69
N GLN A 111 4.82 17.08 10.36
CA GLN A 111 5.84 18.09 10.61
C GLN A 111 5.93 18.31 12.12
N ARG A 112 6.88 17.63 12.79
CA ARG A 112 7.36 18.09 14.10
C ARG A 112 8.52 19.04 13.85
N ARG A 113 8.20 20.33 13.99
CA ARG A 113 9.13 21.42 14.25
C ARG A 113 9.67 21.32 15.68
#